data_AF-X0VYT3-F1
#
_entry.id   AF-X0VYT3-F1
#
_cell.length_a   1.000
_cell.length_b   1.000
_cell.length_c   1.000
_cell.angle_alpha   90.00
_cell.angle_beta   90.00
_cell.angle_gamma   90.00
#
_symmetry.space_group_name_H-M   'P 1'
#
loop_
_entity.id
_entity.type
_entity.pdbx_description
1 polymer ?
#
loop_
_entity_poly.entity_id
_entity_poly.type
_entity_poly.pdbx_seq_one_letter_code
_entity_poly.pdbx_strand_id
1 'polypeptide(L)'
;RLLGLFPDSLDLRALLLSIYTEQVAGFYDPDSTALFVMEDQATELLRPVLVHELVHAVQDQNANLDSLTAKERGNDRQTAASAAIEGHATLVMLEYLAEMMQGQPMDFSELPNFADQIRPALEGMRGQYPALANAPRVIQESLLFPYLEGAGYLEALWTAVEGRPAPFGPYLPQSTEQILRPERLLGESPDHPTEVEIELLPPGSALFSNTLGELEVGLLLEEHLGPSAVELARGWDGDRYLLIQGDDGSHRLIWVSVWDDSAARDAFVEA
;
A
#
# COMPACT_ATOMS: atom_id res chain seq x y z
N ARG A 1 -15.29 6.78 10.04
CA ARG A 1 -16.57 6.87 10.79
C ARG A 1 -17.49 5.70 10.46
N LEU A 2 -18.16 5.67 9.30
CA LEU A 2 -19.15 4.62 8.99
C LEU A 2 -18.58 3.19 8.96
N LEU A 3 -17.31 3.03 8.55
CA LEU A 3 -16.59 1.75 8.56
C LEU A 3 -15.99 1.38 9.94
N GLY A 4 -16.03 2.27 10.92
CA GLY A 4 -15.53 1.97 12.27
C GLY A 4 -14.01 1.82 12.45
N LEU A 5 -13.20 2.08 11.42
CA LEU A 5 -11.73 1.86 11.44
C LEU A 5 -10.92 2.76 12.40
N PHE A 6 -11.54 3.79 12.98
CA PHE A 6 -10.95 4.65 14.00
C PHE A 6 -12.04 5.45 14.73
N PRO A 7 -11.78 5.94 15.95
CA PRO A 7 -12.76 6.68 16.74
C PRO A 7 -13.25 7.97 16.06
N ASP A 8 -14.55 8.27 16.19
CA ASP A 8 -15.15 9.48 15.62
C ASP A 8 -14.57 10.79 16.20
N SER A 9 -13.99 10.71 17.41
CA SER A 9 -13.32 11.80 18.11
C SER A 9 -11.87 12.01 17.68
N LEU A 10 -11.32 11.16 16.80
CA LEU A 10 -9.94 11.29 16.34
C LEU A 10 -9.77 12.57 15.50
N ASP A 11 -8.82 13.42 15.89
CA ASP A 11 -8.33 14.50 15.05
C ASP A 11 -7.31 13.93 14.06
N LEU A 12 -7.79 13.47 12.91
CA LEU A 12 -6.97 12.87 11.87
C LEU A 12 -5.86 13.82 11.38
N ARG A 13 -6.15 15.13 11.28
CA ARG A 13 -5.16 16.10 10.81
C ARG A 13 -4.04 16.27 11.81
N ALA A 14 -4.37 16.39 13.10
CA ALA A 14 -3.36 16.49 14.16
C ALA A 14 -2.51 15.22 14.27
N LEU A 15 -3.14 14.04 14.14
CA LEU A 15 -2.43 12.77 14.12
C LEU A 15 -1.45 12.67 12.94
N LEU A 16 -1.91 12.91 11.71
CA LEU A 16 -1.04 12.85 10.53
C LEU A 16 0.10 13.87 10.61
N LEU A 17 -0.17 15.08 11.10
CA LEU A 17 0.88 16.07 11.34
C LEU A 17 1.90 15.58 12.38
N SER A 18 1.44 14.93 13.44
CA SER A 18 2.31 14.34 14.46
C SER A 18 3.19 13.23 13.89
N ILE A 19 2.62 12.33 13.08
CA ILE A 19 3.36 11.24 12.43
C ILE A 19 4.42 11.82 11.49
N TYR A 20 4.03 12.72 10.59
CA TYR A 20 4.98 13.31 9.64
C TYR A 20 6.05 14.16 10.35
N THR A 21 5.72 14.87 11.44
CA THR A 21 6.73 15.63 12.20
C THR A 21 7.69 14.72 12.96
N GLU A 22 7.20 13.60 13.51
CA GLU A 22 8.04 12.58 14.16
C GLU A 22 9.01 11.95 13.16
N GLN A 23 8.55 11.74 11.93
CA GLN A 23 9.35 11.27 10.80
C GLN A 23 10.28 12.37 10.23
N VAL A 24 10.00 13.66 10.40
CA VAL A 24 10.96 14.73 10.03
C VAL A 24 12.22 14.74 10.91
N ALA A 25 12.18 14.12 12.10
CA ALA A 25 13.38 13.88 12.91
C ALA A 25 14.21 12.66 12.42
N GLY A 26 13.69 11.86 11.49
CA GLY A 26 14.32 10.67 10.89
C GLY A 26 13.57 10.27 9.61
N PHE A 27 14.08 10.72 8.45
CA PHE A 27 13.30 11.05 7.25
C PHE A 27 12.60 9.89 6.50
N TYR A 28 11.35 10.17 6.06
CA TYR A 28 10.67 9.61 4.89
C TYR A 28 9.55 10.61 4.46
N ASP A 29 9.48 11.00 3.19
CA ASP A 29 8.43 11.88 2.63
C ASP A 29 7.84 11.27 1.34
N PRO A 30 6.60 10.75 1.37
CA PRO A 30 6.01 10.04 0.24
C PRO A 30 5.62 10.90 -0.96
N ASP A 31 5.56 12.23 -0.83
CA ASP A 31 4.93 13.08 -1.85
C ASP A 31 5.86 14.14 -2.48
N SER A 32 7.03 14.43 -1.91
CA SER A 32 7.63 15.75 -2.18
C SER A 32 8.64 15.86 -3.30
N THR A 33 9.11 14.77 -3.93
CA THR A 33 10.23 14.84 -4.93
C THR A 33 11.44 15.66 -4.41
N ALA A 34 11.56 15.81 -3.09
CA ALA A 34 12.53 16.64 -2.41
C ALA A 34 13.02 15.95 -1.13
N LEU A 35 14.30 15.60 -1.12
CA LEU A 35 14.96 15.04 0.05
C LEU A 35 15.21 16.12 1.11
N PHE A 36 14.54 16.03 2.26
CA PHE A 36 14.83 16.89 3.41
C PHE A 36 15.62 16.13 4.47
N VAL A 37 16.93 16.33 4.49
CA VAL A 37 17.81 15.74 5.49
C VAL A 37 18.18 16.78 6.54
N MET A 38 18.07 16.39 7.81
CA MET A 38 18.56 17.20 8.93
C MET A 38 20.07 17.42 8.76
N GLU A 39 20.52 18.67 8.92
CA GLU A 39 21.91 19.11 8.66
C GLU A 39 22.96 18.36 9.51
N ASP A 40 22.54 17.74 10.61
CA ASP A 40 23.39 17.05 11.58
C ASP A 40 23.48 15.52 11.40
N GLN A 41 22.84 14.95 10.37
CA GLN A 41 22.90 13.51 10.10
C GLN A 41 24.24 13.07 9.49
N ALA A 42 24.77 11.94 9.94
CA ALA A 42 25.99 11.36 9.39
C ALA A 42 25.78 10.94 7.92
N THR A 43 26.72 11.29 7.03
CA THR A 43 26.59 11.03 5.59
C THR A 43 26.29 9.57 5.25
N GLU A 44 26.85 8.62 6.00
CA GLU A 44 26.61 7.18 5.79
C GLU A 44 25.16 6.76 6.04
N LEU A 45 24.41 7.49 6.88
CA LEU A 45 22.97 7.29 7.09
C LEU A 45 22.13 7.91 5.96
N LEU A 46 22.69 8.89 5.23
CA LEU A 46 21.99 9.57 4.15
C LEU A 46 22.10 8.85 2.81
N ARG A 47 23.15 8.03 2.60
CA ARG A 47 23.37 7.36 1.31
C ARG A 47 22.24 6.42 0.91
N PRO A 48 21.69 5.55 1.78
CA PRO A 48 20.56 4.69 1.39
C PRO A 48 19.33 5.53 0.98
N VAL A 49 19.02 6.58 1.72
CA VAL A 49 17.91 7.49 1.39
C VAL A 49 18.16 8.17 0.04
N LEU A 50 19.38 8.65 -0.22
CA LEU A 50 19.74 9.21 -1.53
C LEU A 50 19.57 8.20 -2.67
N VAL A 51 19.87 6.92 -2.44
CA VAL A 51 19.62 5.85 -3.43
C VAL A 51 18.13 5.69 -3.70
N HIS A 52 17.29 5.69 -2.66
CA HIS A 52 15.82 5.66 -2.79
C HIS A 52 15.32 6.80 -3.70
N GLU A 53 15.73 8.03 -3.41
CA GLU A 53 15.33 9.21 -4.19
C GLU A 53 15.87 9.20 -5.63
N LEU A 54 17.08 8.68 -5.84
CA LEU A 54 17.63 8.53 -7.19
C LEU A 54 16.85 7.49 -8.01
N VAL A 55 16.33 6.44 -7.39
CA VAL A 55 15.43 5.49 -8.06
C VAL A 55 14.15 6.20 -8.49
N HIS A 56 13.53 7.02 -7.63
CA HIS A 56 12.37 7.83 -8.04
C HIS A 56 12.69 8.77 -9.21
N ALA A 57 13.83 9.45 -9.18
CA ALA A 57 14.24 10.31 -10.28
C ALA A 57 14.40 9.54 -11.60
N VAL A 58 14.89 8.29 -11.55
CA VAL A 58 14.96 7.41 -12.74
C VAL A 58 13.57 6.92 -13.15
N GLN A 59 12.72 6.55 -12.20
CA GLN A 59 11.34 6.13 -12.48
C GLN A 59 10.56 7.24 -13.20
N ASP A 60 10.63 8.48 -12.72
CA ASP A 60 9.94 9.64 -13.31
C ASP A 60 10.42 9.99 -14.73
N GLN A 61 11.69 9.72 -15.03
CA GLN A 61 12.21 9.86 -16.40
C GLN A 61 11.64 8.83 -17.38
N ASN A 62 11.13 7.70 -16.88
CA ASN A 62 10.71 6.55 -17.70
C ASN A 62 9.20 6.27 -17.63
N ALA A 63 8.48 6.84 -16.66
CA ALA A 63 7.05 6.68 -16.47
C ALA A 63 6.44 7.98 -15.91
N ASN A 64 5.19 8.27 -16.27
CA ASN A 64 4.46 9.40 -15.70
C ASN A 64 3.85 9.00 -14.35
N LEU A 65 4.61 9.18 -13.27
CA LEU A 65 4.21 8.72 -11.93
C LEU A 65 2.90 9.36 -11.47
N ASP A 66 2.70 10.67 -11.70
CA ASP A 66 1.46 11.39 -11.40
C ASP A 66 0.23 10.72 -12.05
N SER A 67 0.37 10.24 -13.29
CA SER A 67 -0.71 9.55 -14.00
C SER A 67 -0.94 8.13 -13.48
N LEU A 68 0.09 7.48 -12.93
CA LEU A 68 -0.04 6.14 -12.37
C LEU A 68 -0.70 6.16 -10.99
N THR A 69 -0.45 7.22 -10.21
CA THR A 69 -0.99 7.41 -8.86
C THR A 69 -2.14 8.43 -8.82
N ALA A 70 -2.74 8.77 -9.96
CA ALA A 70 -3.84 9.72 -10.05
C ALA A 70 -5.07 9.25 -9.24
N LYS A 71 -5.69 10.17 -8.48
CA LYS A 71 -6.86 9.88 -7.61
C LYS A 71 -8.07 9.34 -8.39
N GLU A 72 -8.18 9.74 -9.66
CA GLU A 72 -9.25 9.33 -10.58
C GLU A 72 -9.22 7.83 -10.89
N ARG A 73 -8.10 7.14 -10.62
CA ARG A 73 -7.98 5.69 -10.76
C ARG A 73 -8.69 4.92 -9.65
N GLY A 74 -9.07 5.58 -8.55
CA GLY A 74 -9.61 4.94 -7.36
C GLY A 74 -8.52 4.52 -6.38
N ASN A 75 -8.91 4.39 -5.11
CA ASN A 75 -8.02 4.18 -3.96
C ASN A 75 -7.18 2.91 -4.09
N ASP A 76 -7.80 1.79 -4.45
CA ASP A 76 -7.12 0.50 -4.54
C ASP A 76 -6.04 0.50 -5.64
N ARG A 77 -6.39 0.95 -6.86
CA ARG A 77 -5.44 1.11 -7.98
C ARG A 77 -4.32 2.09 -7.64
N GLN A 78 -4.64 3.21 -6.98
CA GLN A 78 -3.67 4.20 -6.54
C GLN A 78 -2.70 3.59 -5.53
N THR A 79 -3.21 2.91 -4.51
CA THR A 79 -2.40 2.27 -3.45
C THR A 79 -1.50 1.18 -4.02
N ALA A 80 -2.03 0.37 -4.95
CA ALA A 80 -1.26 -0.66 -5.65
C ALA A 80 -0.11 -0.07 -6.47
N ALA A 81 -0.39 0.99 -7.25
CA ALA A 81 0.63 1.67 -8.04
C ALA A 81 1.71 2.30 -7.15
N SER A 82 1.31 2.99 -6.07
CA SER A 82 2.25 3.53 -5.08
C SER A 82 3.11 2.44 -4.44
N ALA A 83 2.54 1.27 -4.11
CA ALA A 83 3.30 0.16 -3.56
C ALA A 83 4.33 -0.41 -4.53
N ALA A 84 4.01 -0.52 -5.82
CA ALA A 84 5.01 -0.90 -6.82
C ALA A 84 6.15 0.13 -6.93
N ILE A 85 5.82 1.42 -6.93
CA ILE A 85 6.78 2.53 -7.07
C ILE A 85 7.73 2.60 -5.85
N GLU A 86 7.15 2.67 -4.66
CA GLU A 86 7.88 2.74 -3.38
C GLU A 86 8.64 1.45 -3.09
N GLY A 87 8.03 0.31 -3.38
CA GLY A 87 8.65 -1.00 -3.26
C GLY A 87 9.92 -1.13 -4.09
N HIS A 88 9.91 -0.58 -5.31
CA HIS A 88 11.10 -0.56 -6.16
C HIS A 88 12.24 0.27 -5.58
N ALA A 89 11.96 1.49 -5.15
CA ALA A 89 12.97 2.33 -4.51
C ALA A 89 13.50 1.71 -3.21
N THR A 90 12.59 1.13 -2.41
CA THR A 90 12.91 0.48 -1.13
C THR A 90 13.81 -0.74 -1.33
N LEU A 91 13.51 -1.63 -2.28
CA LEU A 91 14.29 -2.85 -2.47
C LEU A 91 15.73 -2.53 -2.93
N VAL A 92 15.88 -1.58 -3.87
CA VAL A 92 17.21 -1.10 -4.31
C VAL A 92 17.97 -0.43 -3.16
N MET A 93 17.30 0.39 -2.35
CA MET A 93 17.90 0.99 -1.15
C MET A 93 18.41 -0.08 -0.19
N LEU A 94 17.62 -1.12 0.06
CA LEU A 94 17.99 -2.20 0.98
C LEU A 94 19.17 -3.03 0.45
N GLU A 95 19.25 -3.29 -0.87
CA GLU A 95 20.39 -3.97 -1.48
C GLU A 95 21.67 -3.14 -1.32
N TYR A 96 21.57 -1.84 -1.55
CA TYR A 96 22.67 -0.91 -1.34
C TYR A 96 23.13 -0.86 0.13
N LEU A 97 22.19 -0.79 1.07
CA LEU A 97 22.50 -0.83 2.50
C LEU A 97 23.20 -2.15 2.89
N ALA A 98 22.73 -3.27 2.36
CA ALA A 98 23.37 -4.56 2.56
C ALA A 98 24.79 -4.61 1.98
N GLU A 99 24.99 -4.07 0.78
CA GLU A 99 26.31 -3.95 0.17
C GLU A 99 27.26 -3.11 1.05
N MET A 100 26.80 -2.00 1.61
CA MET A 100 27.59 -1.19 2.54
C MET A 100 28.02 -1.98 3.79
N MET A 101 27.14 -2.85 4.30
CA MET A 101 27.40 -3.64 5.51
C MET A 101 28.32 -4.85 5.26
N GLN A 102 28.13 -5.54 4.13
CA GLN A 102 28.86 -6.78 3.81
C GLN A 102 30.10 -6.55 2.93
N GLY A 103 30.19 -5.38 2.29
CA GLY A 103 31.27 -5.03 1.36
C GLY A 103 31.21 -5.77 0.02
N GLN A 104 30.08 -6.39 -0.32
CA GLN A 104 29.82 -7.08 -1.59
C GLN A 104 28.36 -6.84 -2.02
N PRO A 105 28.07 -6.73 -3.32
CA PRO A 105 26.70 -6.63 -3.82
C PRO A 105 25.84 -7.80 -3.34
N MET A 106 24.58 -7.53 -3.00
CA MET A 106 23.57 -8.54 -2.71
C MET A 106 22.44 -8.43 -3.72
N ASP A 107 21.99 -9.58 -4.22
CA ASP A 107 20.78 -9.69 -5.03
C ASP A 107 19.70 -10.36 -4.19
N PHE A 108 18.67 -9.60 -3.81
CA PHE A 108 17.62 -10.14 -2.96
C PHE A 108 16.69 -11.10 -3.69
N SER A 109 16.64 -11.08 -5.02
CA SER A 109 15.88 -12.08 -5.78
C SER A 109 16.51 -13.48 -5.72
N GLU A 110 17.78 -13.58 -5.34
CA GLU A 110 18.46 -14.86 -5.09
C GLU A 110 18.26 -15.36 -3.64
N LEU A 111 17.68 -14.53 -2.75
CA LEU A 111 17.42 -14.88 -1.36
C LEU A 111 15.97 -15.31 -1.17
N PRO A 112 15.69 -16.59 -0.86
CA PRO A 112 14.32 -17.04 -0.69
C PRO A 112 13.66 -16.39 0.54
N ASN A 113 12.44 -15.88 0.35
CA ASN A 113 11.60 -15.27 1.38
C ASN A 113 12.29 -14.08 2.06
N PHE A 114 12.99 -13.23 1.31
CA PHE A 114 13.71 -12.09 1.89
C PHE A 114 12.73 -11.13 2.59
N ALA A 115 11.58 -10.85 1.97
CA ALA A 115 10.53 -10.00 2.54
C ALA A 115 10.09 -10.49 3.93
N ASP A 116 9.93 -11.79 4.13
CA ASP A 116 9.55 -12.37 5.42
C ASP A 116 10.67 -12.27 6.46
N GLN A 117 11.93 -12.31 6.03
CA GLN A 117 13.08 -12.19 6.92
C GLN A 117 13.27 -10.76 7.45
N ILE A 118 12.96 -9.74 6.64
CA ILE A 118 13.12 -8.33 7.05
C ILE A 118 11.92 -7.79 7.82
N ARG A 119 10.74 -8.40 7.67
CA ARG A 119 9.49 -7.94 8.29
C ARG A 119 9.61 -7.70 9.80
N PRO A 120 10.19 -8.61 10.63
CA PRO A 120 10.35 -8.36 12.06
C PRO A 120 11.28 -7.19 12.39
N ALA A 121 12.31 -6.96 11.56
CA ALA A 121 13.22 -5.84 11.75
C ALA A 121 12.50 -4.50 11.47
N LEU A 122 11.70 -4.46 10.41
CA LEU A 122 10.89 -3.30 10.04
C LEU A 122 9.79 -3.03 11.08
N GLU A 123 9.14 -4.08 11.58
CA GLU A 123 8.22 -3.97 12.72
C GLU A 123 8.90 -3.44 13.99
N GLY A 124 10.12 -3.89 14.27
CA GLY A 124 10.93 -3.36 15.38
C GLY A 124 11.29 -1.88 15.22
N MET A 125 11.49 -1.41 13.98
CA MET A 125 11.69 0.01 13.68
C MET A 125 10.42 0.84 13.90
N ARG A 126 9.22 0.29 13.65
CA ARG A 126 7.94 0.99 13.94
C ARG A 126 7.86 1.43 15.41
N GLY A 127 8.34 0.59 16.33
CA GLY A 127 8.34 0.89 17.77
C GLY A 127 9.21 2.09 18.17
N GLN A 128 10.08 2.57 17.28
CA GLN A 128 10.92 3.76 17.49
C GLN A 128 10.19 5.08 17.20
N TYR A 129 8.99 4.99 16.60
CA TYR A 129 8.16 6.13 16.20
C TYR A 129 6.82 6.09 16.98
N PRO A 130 6.78 6.62 18.21
CA PRO A 130 5.59 6.58 19.06
C PRO A 130 4.30 7.08 18.41
N ALA A 131 4.31 8.15 17.62
CA ALA A 131 3.11 8.66 16.96
C ALA A 131 2.58 7.67 15.93
N LEU A 132 3.46 7.07 15.12
CA LEU A 132 3.07 6.01 14.18
C LEU A 132 2.60 4.76 14.94
N ALA A 133 3.36 4.28 15.92
CA ALA A 133 3.05 3.06 16.67
C ALA A 133 1.72 3.13 17.44
N ASN A 134 1.30 4.32 17.87
CA ASN A 134 0.04 4.55 18.57
C ASN A 134 -1.12 4.98 17.64
N ALA A 135 -0.89 5.14 16.34
CA ALA A 135 -1.96 5.46 15.40
C ALA A 135 -2.94 4.29 15.25
N PRO A 136 -4.20 4.51 14.85
CA PRO A 136 -5.09 3.43 14.42
C PRO A 136 -4.43 2.53 13.36
N ARG A 137 -4.69 1.22 13.42
CA ARG A 137 -4.06 0.22 12.56
C ARG A 137 -4.20 0.57 11.08
N VAL A 138 -5.39 0.98 10.64
CA VAL A 138 -5.62 1.41 9.24
C VAL A 138 -4.62 2.50 8.80
N ILE A 139 -4.32 3.47 9.67
CA ILE A 139 -3.37 4.55 9.34
C ILE A 139 -1.95 4.01 9.27
N GLN A 140 -1.57 3.12 10.21
CA GLN A 140 -0.24 2.52 10.20
C GLN A 140 -0.01 1.69 8.94
N GLU A 141 -0.95 0.80 8.62
CA GLU A 141 -0.82 -0.12 7.49
C GLU A 141 -0.95 0.62 6.15
N SER A 142 -1.86 1.59 6.01
CA SER A 142 -1.91 2.43 4.80
C SER A 142 -0.62 3.21 4.55
N LEU A 143 0.09 3.64 5.60
CA LEU A 143 1.37 4.32 5.45
C LEU A 143 2.52 3.36 5.13
N LEU A 144 2.55 2.17 5.72
CA LEU A 144 3.69 1.24 5.60
C LEU A 144 3.59 0.29 4.41
N PHE A 145 2.36 -0.02 3.97
CA PHE A 145 2.09 -0.98 2.90
C PHE A 145 2.91 -0.71 1.63
N PRO A 146 3.05 0.54 1.13
CA PRO A 146 3.81 0.79 -0.08
C PRO A 146 5.29 0.37 -0.01
N TYR A 147 5.93 0.43 1.16
CA TYR A 147 7.32 -0.01 1.33
C TYR A 147 7.41 -1.51 1.55
N LEU A 148 6.60 -2.03 2.48
CA LEU A 148 6.76 -3.39 2.98
C LEU A 148 6.27 -4.41 1.96
N GLU A 149 4.97 -4.34 1.62
CA GLU A 149 4.36 -5.26 0.67
C GLU A 149 4.80 -4.93 -0.76
N GLY A 150 5.06 -3.65 -1.04
CA GLY A 150 5.64 -3.22 -2.31
C GLY A 150 7.04 -3.82 -2.59
N ALA A 151 7.93 -3.84 -1.60
CA ALA A 151 9.24 -4.47 -1.76
C ALA A 151 9.11 -6.00 -1.93
N GLY A 152 8.16 -6.64 -1.23
CA GLY A 152 7.82 -8.05 -1.44
C GLY A 152 7.32 -8.33 -2.85
N TYR A 153 6.42 -7.50 -3.38
CA TYR A 153 5.98 -7.59 -4.78
C TYR A 153 7.15 -7.49 -5.77
N LEU A 154 8.09 -6.55 -5.54
CA LEU A 154 9.22 -6.40 -6.44
C LEU A 154 10.22 -7.57 -6.36
N GLU A 155 10.46 -8.10 -5.16
CA GLU A 155 11.27 -9.31 -4.98
C GLU A 155 10.66 -10.49 -5.77
N ALA A 156 9.34 -10.67 -5.69
CA ALA A 156 8.62 -11.66 -6.48
C ALA A 156 8.75 -11.40 -8.00
N LEU A 157 8.63 -10.15 -8.45
CA LEU A 157 8.81 -9.77 -9.86
C LEU A 157 10.21 -10.11 -10.38
N TRP A 158 11.25 -9.74 -9.64
CA TRP A 158 12.64 -10.00 -10.03
C TRP A 158 13.02 -11.48 -9.96
N THR A 159 12.37 -12.24 -9.08
CA THR A 159 12.48 -13.70 -9.05
C THR A 159 11.82 -14.34 -10.26
N ALA A 160 10.67 -13.83 -10.69
CA ALA A 160 9.88 -14.40 -11.77
C ALA A 160 10.38 -14.00 -13.17
N VAL A 161 11.01 -12.83 -13.31
CA VAL A 161 11.35 -12.23 -14.61
C VAL A 161 12.82 -11.87 -14.69
N GLU A 162 13.52 -12.51 -15.65
CA GLU A 162 14.92 -12.19 -15.95
C GLU A 162 15.12 -10.71 -16.31
N GLY A 163 16.27 -10.17 -15.91
CA GLY A 163 16.65 -8.80 -16.24
C GLY A 163 16.09 -7.74 -15.29
N ARG A 164 15.44 -8.15 -14.19
CA ARG A 164 15.02 -7.29 -13.07
C ARG A 164 14.26 -6.03 -13.55
N PRO A 165 13.12 -6.22 -14.25
CA PRO A 165 12.39 -5.11 -14.84
C PRO A 165 11.86 -4.14 -13.77
N ALA A 166 11.62 -2.89 -14.17
CA ALA A 166 10.85 -1.96 -13.37
C ALA A 166 9.36 -2.38 -13.33
N PRO A 167 8.61 -2.08 -12.25
CA PRO A 167 7.22 -2.52 -12.07
C PRO A 167 6.23 -1.62 -12.83
N PHE A 168 6.49 -1.41 -14.12
CA PHE A 168 5.68 -0.58 -15.00
C PHE A 168 5.14 -1.40 -16.18
N GLY A 169 4.19 -0.80 -16.92
CA GLY A 169 3.58 -1.45 -18.09
C GLY A 169 2.89 -2.76 -17.69
N PRO A 170 3.29 -3.93 -18.23
CA PRO A 170 2.68 -5.22 -17.88
C PRO A 170 2.90 -5.63 -16.43
N TYR A 171 3.88 -5.03 -15.73
CA TYR A 171 4.19 -5.31 -14.33
C TYR A 171 3.65 -4.23 -13.38
N LEU A 172 2.76 -3.35 -13.84
CA LEU A 172 2.12 -2.37 -12.96
C LEU A 172 0.86 -3.00 -12.32
N PRO A 173 0.85 -3.21 -11.00
CA PRO A 173 -0.32 -3.75 -10.33
C PRO A 173 -1.53 -2.82 -10.41
N GLN A 174 -2.68 -3.45 -10.50
CA GLN A 174 -3.99 -2.87 -10.69
C GLN A 174 -4.89 -3.04 -9.46
N SER A 175 -4.43 -3.75 -8.43
CA SER A 175 -5.10 -3.88 -7.14
C SER A 175 -4.11 -4.16 -6.02
N THR A 176 -4.51 -3.88 -4.78
CA THR A 176 -3.74 -4.27 -3.59
C THR A 176 -3.66 -5.79 -3.44
N GLU A 177 -4.63 -6.56 -3.98
CA GLU A 177 -4.50 -8.02 -4.11
C GLU A 177 -3.25 -8.40 -4.89
N GLN A 178 -2.98 -7.77 -6.03
CA GLN A 178 -1.80 -8.09 -6.84
C GLN A 178 -0.47 -7.75 -6.16
N ILE A 179 -0.47 -6.84 -5.17
CA ILE A 179 0.69 -6.58 -4.31
C ILE A 179 0.83 -7.68 -3.26
N LEU A 180 -0.28 -8.02 -2.59
CA LEU A 180 -0.34 -9.04 -1.53
C LEU A 180 -0.17 -10.48 -2.06
N ARG A 181 -0.46 -10.69 -3.35
CA ARG A 181 -0.44 -11.96 -4.08
C ARG A 181 0.19 -11.73 -5.47
N PRO A 182 1.52 -11.54 -5.56
CA PRO A 182 2.18 -11.24 -6.83
C PRO A 182 1.89 -12.25 -7.94
N GLU A 183 1.61 -13.51 -7.59
CA GLU A 183 1.21 -14.57 -8.52
C GLU A 183 -0.04 -14.24 -9.33
N ARG A 184 -0.93 -13.38 -8.82
CA ARG A 184 -2.14 -12.92 -9.51
C ARG A 184 -1.81 -12.05 -10.71
N LEU A 185 -0.72 -11.29 -10.68
CA LEU A 185 -0.29 -10.48 -11.81
C LEU A 185 0.77 -11.19 -12.67
N LEU A 186 1.67 -11.94 -12.03
CA LEU A 186 2.84 -12.53 -12.67
C LEU A 186 2.58 -13.93 -13.27
N GLY A 187 1.42 -14.53 -12.99
CA GLY A 187 1.01 -15.83 -13.54
C GLY A 187 0.71 -15.80 -15.05
N GLU A 188 0.38 -16.97 -15.61
CA GLU A 188 0.08 -17.13 -17.05
C GLU A 188 -1.14 -16.31 -17.50
N SER A 189 -2.05 -16.00 -16.58
CA SER A 189 -3.26 -15.20 -16.82
C SER A 189 -3.42 -14.19 -15.69
N PRO A 190 -3.01 -12.92 -15.91
CA PRO A 190 -3.14 -11.87 -14.91
C PRO A 190 -4.61 -11.67 -14.49
N ASP A 191 -4.83 -11.63 -13.19
CA ASP A 191 -6.12 -11.47 -12.55
C ASP A 191 -6.40 -9.98 -12.31
N HIS A 192 -7.30 -9.40 -13.09
CA HIS A 192 -7.59 -7.97 -13.03
C HIS A 192 -8.86 -7.73 -12.21
N PRO A 193 -8.85 -6.77 -11.26
CA PRO A 193 -10.02 -6.54 -10.42
C PRO A 193 -11.23 -6.15 -11.28
N THR A 194 -12.36 -6.78 -11.00
CA THR A 194 -13.66 -6.49 -11.61
C THR A 194 -14.09 -5.05 -11.31
N GLU A 195 -14.37 -4.29 -12.37
CA GLU A 195 -14.92 -2.94 -12.25
C GLU A 195 -16.39 -2.97 -11.84
N VAL A 196 -16.68 -2.43 -10.66
CA VAL A 196 -18.04 -2.34 -10.11
C VAL A 196 -18.60 -0.92 -10.32
N GLU A 197 -19.66 -0.83 -11.12
CA GLU A 197 -20.44 0.40 -11.29
C GLU A 197 -21.75 0.33 -10.49
N ILE A 198 -22.02 1.37 -9.70
CA ILE A 198 -23.25 1.50 -8.91
C ILE A 198 -24.02 2.73 -9.40
N GLU A 199 -25.15 2.50 -10.04
CA GLU A 199 -26.07 3.56 -10.47
C GLU A 199 -27.11 3.86 -9.39
N LEU A 200 -27.15 5.11 -8.93
CA LEU A 200 -28.18 5.60 -8.02
C LEU A 200 -29.29 6.33 -8.77
N LEU A 201 -30.52 6.26 -8.25
CA LEU A 201 -31.66 7.03 -8.73
C LEU A 201 -32.13 8.02 -7.66
N PRO A 202 -32.13 9.34 -7.92
CA PRO A 202 -31.66 9.99 -9.16
C PRO A 202 -30.12 9.93 -9.32
N PRO A 203 -29.61 10.01 -10.56
CA PRO A 203 -28.17 10.05 -10.84
C PRO A 203 -27.48 11.21 -10.11
N GLY A 204 -26.23 10.99 -9.67
CA GLY A 204 -25.43 12.01 -8.98
C GLY A 204 -25.79 12.23 -7.50
N SER A 205 -26.58 11.32 -6.90
CA SER A 205 -26.93 11.38 -5.47
C SER A 205 -25.82 10.89 -4.53
N ALA A 206 -24.72 10.34 -5.06
CA ALA A 206 -23.53 10.01 -4.28
C ALA A 206 -22.76 11.28 -3.91
N LEU A 207 -22.45 11.43 -2.63
CA LEU A 207 -21.56 12.47 -2.11
C LEU A 207 -20.09 12.14 -2.39
N PHE A 208 -19.76 10.84 -2.38
CA PHE A 208 -18.41 10.34 -2.58
C PHE A 208 -18.47 8.89 -3.08
N SER A 209 -17.46 8.48 -3.84
CA SER A 209 -17.32 7.12 -4.34
C SER A 209 -15.84 6.74 -4.37
N ASN A 210 -15.53 5.51 -3.96
CA ASN A 210 -14.20 4.93 -4.12
C ASN A 210 -14.22 3.40 -4.02
N THR A 211 -13.04 2.80 -4.07
CA THR A 211 -12.80 1.36 -3.83
C THR A 211 -12.03 1.18 -2.51
N LEU A 212 -12.06 -0.02 -1.92
CA LEU A 212 -11.26 -0.38 -0.74
C LEU A 212 -10.03 -1.20 -1.13
N GLY A 213 -10.20 -2.26 -1.94
CA GLY A 213 -9.13 -3.23 -2.20
C GLY A 213 -9.02 -4.34 -1.15
N GLU A 214 -8.29 -5.43 -1.46
CA GLU A 214 -8.03 -6.53 -0.50
C GLU A 214 -7.39 -6.00 0.80
N LEU A 215 -6.46 -5.03 0.69
CA LEU A 215 -5.79 -4.45 1.86
C LEU A 215 -6.79 -3.87 2.86
N GLU A 216 -7.62 -2.92 2.44
CA GLU A 216 -8.52 -2.22 3.35
C GLU A 216 -9.69 -3.11 3.81
N VAL A 217 -10.12 -4.07 2.99
CA VAL A 217 -11.08 -5.11 3.40
C VAL A 217 -10.48 -5.98 4.50
N GLY A 218 -9.22 -6.41 4.36
CA GLY A 218 -8.50 -7.17 5.37
C GLY A 218 -8.36 -6.40 6.69
N LEU A 219 -8.03 -5.10 6.62
CA LEU A 219 -7.93 -4.24 7.80
C LEU A 219 -9.28 -4.01 8.48
N LEU A 220 -10.36 -3.91 7.70
CA LEU A 220 -11.72 -3.82 8.22
C LEU A 220 -12.10 -5.09 9.00
N LEU A 221 -11.81 -6.25 8.45
CA LEU A 221 -12.09 -7.53 9.09
C LEU A 221 -11.23 -7.71 10.35
N GLU A 222 -9.94 -7.38 10.29
CA GLU A 222 -9.04 -7.43 11.44
C GLU A 222 -9.53 -6.54 12.59
N GLU A 223 -9.95 -5.31 12.31
CA GLU A 223 -10.42 -4.36 13.33
C GLU A 223 -11.67 -4.88 14.06
N HIS A 224 -12.63 -5.47 13.34
CA HIS A 224 -13.92 -5.86 13.93
C HIS A 224 -13.97 -7.30 14.43
N LEU A 225 -13.18 -8.20 13.84
CA LEU A 225 -13.25 -9.64 14.09
C LEU A 225 -11.93 -10.23 14.65
N GLY A 226 -10.85 -9.44 14.65
CA GLY A 226 -9.54 -9.80 15.19
C GLY A 226 -8.53 -10.25 14.13
N PRO A 227 -7.23 -10.39 14.49
CA PRO A 227 -6.11 -10.51 13.54
C PRO A 227 -6.21 -11.65 12.52
N SER A 228 -6.80 -12.79 12.88
CA SER A 228 -6.94 -13.93 11.96
C SER A 228 -7.97 -13.68 10.84
N ALA A 229 -8.82 -12.66 10.98
CA ALA A 229 -9.88 -12.36 10.03
C ALA A 229 -9.37 -11.71 8.74
N VAL A 230 -8.11 -11.23 8.70
CA VAL A 230 -7.51 -10.67 7.49
C VAL A 230 -7.55 -11.67 6.31
N GLU A 231 -7.42 -12.97 6.58
CA GLU A 231 -7.51 -14.02 5.55
C GLU A 231 -8.89 -14.14 4.92
N LEU A 232 -9.95 -13.60 5.54
CA LEU A 232 -11.29 -13.57 4.95
C LEU A 232 -11.42 -12.53 3.83
N ALA A 233 -10.41 -11.67 3.64
CA ALA A 233 -10.32 -10.80 2.46
C ALA A 233 -9.78 -11.54 1.23
N ARG A 234 -9.20 -12.73 1.39
CA ARG A 234 -8.63 -13.51 0.29
C ARG A 234 -9.71 -13.86 -0.73
N GLY A 235 -9.39 -13.63 -2.00
CA GLY A 235 -10.32 -13.85 -3.12
C GLY A 235 -11.26 -12.68 -3.36
N TRP A 236 -11.01 -11.52 -2.73
CA TRP A 236 -11.57 -10.24 -3.19
C TRP A 236 -11.18 -10.01 -4.65
N ASP A 237 -12.13 -9.61 -5.49
CA ASP A 237 -11.94 -9.42 -6.94
C ASP A 237 -12.49 -8.05 -7.41
N GLY A 238 -12.57 -7.06 -6.53
CA GLY A 238 -13.09 -5.74 -6.87
C GLY A 238 -14.23 -5.28 -5.96
N ASP A 239 -14.33 -3.98 -5.76
CA ASP A 239 -15.40 -3.39 -4.98
C ASP A 239 -15.69 -1.94 -5.36
N ARG A 240 -16.82 -1.44 -4.88
CA ARG A 240 -17.18 -0.02 -4.96
C ARG A 240 -18.03 0.35 -3.76
N TYR A 241 -17.66 1.41 -3.07
CA TYR A 241 -18.52 2.04 -2.08
C TYR A 241 -18.96 3.44 -2.51
N LEU A 242 -20.17 3.79 -2.09
CA LEU A 242 -20.77 5.12 -2.23
C LEU A 242 -21.15 5.65 -0.86
N LEU A 243 -20.77 6.89 -0.59
CA LEU A 243 -21.34 7.69 0.49
C LEU A 243 -22.55 8.44 -0.04
N ILE A 244 -23.71 8.25 0.59
CA ILE A 244 -24.95 8.95 0.23
C ILE A 244 -25.51 9.70 1.43
N GLN A 245 -26.35 10.69 1.16
CA GLN A 245 -27.17 11.37 2.17
C GLN A 245 -28.61 10.86 2.09
N GLY A 246 -29.16 10.42 3.23
CA GLY A 246 -30.58 10.10 3.36
C GLY A 246 -31.44 11.36 3.49
N ASP A 247 -32.75 11.20 3.31
CA ASP A 247 -33.73 12.30 3.40
C ASP A 247 -33.74 12.99 4.78
N ASP A 248 -33.30 12.29 5.82
CA ASP A 248 -33.15 12.78 7.19
C ASP A 248 -31.82 13.52 7.44
N GLY A 249 -30.99 13.68 6.39
CA GLY A 249 -29.65 14.26 6.47
C GLY A 249 -28.56 13.30 6.97
N SER A 250 -28.91 12.05 7.31
CA SER A 250 -27.93 11.04 7.75
C SER A 250 -27.03 10.60 6.60
N HIS A 251 -25.76 10.30 6.90
CA HIS A 251 -24.87 9.66 5.92
C HIS A 251 -25.02 8.14 5.98
N ARG A 252 -25.05 7.50 4.81
CA ARG A 252 -25.13 6.03 4.67
C ARG A 252 -24.08 5.55 3.68
N LEU A 253 -23.61 4.33 3.88
CA LEU A 253 -22.67 3.66 2.98
C LEU A 253 -23.42 2.58 2.20
N ILE A 254 -23.29 2.60 0.88
CA ILE A 254 -23.61 1.44 0.03
C ILE A 254 -22.27 0.86 -0.40
N TRP A 255 -22.09 -0.44 -0.23
CA TRP A 255 -20.86 -1.12 -0.61
C TRP A 255 -21.21 -2.43 -1.33
N VAL A 256 -20.58 -2.64 -2.49
CA VAL A 256 -20.71 -3.84 -3.31
C VAL A 256 -19.31 -4.37 -3.55
N SER A 257 -19.11 -5.67 -3.31
CA SER A 257 -17.86 -6.39 -3.58
C SER A 257 -18.09 -7.61 -4.47
N VAL A 258 -17.06 -7.95 -5.24
CA VAL A 258 -16.96 -9.13 -6.11
C VAL A 258 -15.87 -10.02 -5.54
N TRP A 259 -16.04 -11.33 -5.74
CA TRP A 259 -15.16 -12.35 -5.19
C TRP A 259 -14.92 -13.42 -6.25
N ASP A 260 -13.72 -14.00 -6.24
CA ASP A 260 -13.27 -15.05 -7.16
C ASP A 260 -14.24 -16.22 -7.26
N ASP A 261 -14.77 -16.64 -6.10
CA ASP A 261 -15.71 -17.73 -6.01
C ASP A 261 -16.72 -17.55 -4.87
N SER A 262 -17.74 -18.40 -4.87
CA SER A 262 -18.78 -18.37 -3.86
C SER A 262 -18.27 -18.72 -2.46
N ALA A 263 -17.21 -19.52 -2.34
CA ALA A 263 -16.69 -19.91 -1.03
C ALA A 263 -15.97 -18.73 -0.35
N ALA A 264 -15.18 -17.96 -1.09
CA ALA A 264 -14.56 -16.73 -0.61
C ALA A 264 -15.62 -15.69 -0.21
N ARG A 265 -16.62 -15.46 -1.08
CA ARG A 265 -17.77 -14.59 -0.77
C ARG A 265 -18.50 -15.02 0.49
N ASP A 266 -18.84 -16.31 0.61
CA ASP A 266 -19.64 -16.81 1.72
C ASP A 266 -18.86 -16.73 3.04
N ALA A 267 -17.55 -17.02 3.02
CA ALA A 267 -16.68 -16.83 4.17
C ALA A 267 -16.65 -15.37 4.64
N PHE A 268 -16.62 -14.40 3.72
CA PHE A 268 -16.71 -12.98 4.04
C PHE A 268 -18.08 -12.56 4.59
N VAL A 269 -19.17 -13.03 3.97
CA VAL A 269 -20.55 -12.64 4.36
C VAL A 269 -20.97 -13.24 5.71
N GLU A 270 -20.48 -14.43 6.05
CA GLU A 270 -20.80 -15.13 7.29
C GLU A 270 -20.04 -14.59 8.52
N ALA A 271 -18.97 -13.82 8.30
CA ALA A 271 -18.09 -13.27 9.33
C ALA A 271 -18.74 -12.09 10.09
#